data_AF-A0A502EH51-F1
#
_entry.id   AF-A0A502EH51-F1
#
_cell.length_a   1.000
_cell.length_b   1.000
_cell.length_c   1.000
_cell.angle_alpha   90.00
_cell.angle_beta   90.00
_cell.angle_gamma   90.00
#
_symmetry.space_group_name_H-M   'P 1'
#
loop_
_entity.id
_entity.type
_entity.pdbx_description
1 polymer ?
#
loop_
_entity_poly.entity_id
_entity_poly.type
_entity_poly.pdbx_seq_one_letter_code
_entity_poly.pdbx_strand_id
1 'polypeptide(L)'
;MRLRWAALRPRRDGPPEAAVMIDSQEFRDATAQLAVQLNRDVDDVRTEAAVYIREMAATHVPIVVWAWHGLAAWLVRGFQVVTDADQMSALRALDRDHTLVFLISHRSYLDQFSFPPRLIKEGISPTFGLAGANLNFFPMGTLARRNGFIPVRRATGDIPVYRFALRAVVGRMVTGGHNMVWSIEGGRTRTGKLRAPRYGLLRYVTDAVESVEGEKTVIVPVSILFDQLPLHEVKLMASESRGLPKRPENIRWLVSYARGLRHRLGCIYINFGEPVPLYERLAVARAAGLNDKQVLERVALDVCHRINRITPVTATAAVCVAMLGADRALTLDEVCATAAPLARYLDARGWPIAGGADLTDRATVSRTLQDLVTSGVLTGYSGGPETVWGIGNEQHLIAAVYRNSAIHVLVVRAIAELAVLALVQTPGSNNKTAWEKALELRELLKFEFFFAGREEFADELWQEFAIMTGKGHDRDAPLDREDAARCLHGSDLLLAQLVLRPFVDAYRVVAEELVTLAPGREVDERLLLKQSLRLGQQWALQHRVTEESVSGEMFSTAMKLARHRGLVDADIAATELAERRGRFVEELDALQRSIIDLVAMGNPHDLAGSAS
;
A
#
# COMPACT_ATOMS: atom_id res chain seq x y z
N MET A 1 -7.21 -5.22 -36.14
CA MET A 1 -7.97 -5.99 -35.12
C MET A 1 -9.16 -5.15 -34.69
N ARG A 2 -10.34 -5.35 -35.31
CA ARG A 2 -11.58 -4.62 -34.98
C ARG A 2 -12.03 -5.06 -33.58
N LEU A 3 -11.94 -4.18 -32.58
CA LEU A 3 -12.54 -4.41 -31.26
C LEU A 3 -14.02 -4.75 -31.46
N ARG A 4 -14.47 -5.91 -30.98
CA ARG A 4 -15.89 -6.32 -30.98
C ARG A 4 -16.66 -5.48 -29.96
N TRP A 5 -16.79 -4.18 -30.19
CA TRP A 5 -17.67 -3.30 -29.42
C TRP A 5 -19.11 -3.83 -29.40
N ALA A 6 -19.55 -4.50 -30.47
CA ALA A 6 -20.87 -5.13 -30.58
C ALA A 6 -21.10 -6.31 -29.61
N ALA A 7 -20.04 -6.88 -29.00
CA ALA A 7 -20.16 -7.98 -28.03
C ALA A 7 -20.15 -7.49 -26.57
N LEU A 8 -19.71 -6.26 -26.33
CA LEU A 8 -19.88 -5.60 -25.03
C LEU A 8 -21.32 -5.11 -24.98
N ARG A 9 -22.18 -5.75 -24.18
CA ARG A 9 -23.49 -5.18 -23.89
C ARG A 9 -23.24 -3.97 -22.98
N PRO A 10 -23.44 -2.71 -23.42
CA PRO A 10 -23.58 -1.64 -22.45
C PRO A 10 -24.78 -2.02 -21.58
N ARG A 11 -24.56 -2.24 -20.28
CA ARG A 11 -25.66 -2.34 -19.34
C ARG A 11 -26.34 -0.98 -19.34
N ARG A 12 -27.49 -0.90 -20.03
CA ARG A 12 -28.44 0.22 -20.09
C ARG A 12 -27.77 1.61 -20.11
N ASP A 13 -27.47 2.07 -21.32
CA ASP A 13 -27.04 3.44 -21.62
C ASP A 13 -25.75 3.84 -20.85
N GLY A 14 -25.11 4.96 -21.19
CA GLY A 14 -24.13 5.51 -20.26
C GLY A 14 -24.83 5.90 -18.95
N PRO A 15 -24.11 6.36 -17.90
CA PRO A 15 -24.77 7.08 -16.81
C PRO A 15 -25.67 8.15 -17.46
N PRO A 16 -26.98 8.17 -17.15
CA PRO A 16 -27.90 9.09 -17.79
C PRO A 16 -27.36 10.51 -17.60
N GLU A 17 -27.40 11.29 -18.69
CA GLU A 17 -26.83 12.64 -18.78
C GLU A 17 -27.09 13.39 -17.48
N ALA A 18 -26.07 14.04 -16.91
CA ALA A 18 -26.18 14.81 -15.66
C ALA A 18 -27.48 15.63 -15.55
N ALA A 19 -28.04 16.07 -16.68
CA ALA A 19 -29.38 16.64 -16.82
C ALA A 19 -30.49 15.82 -16.12
N VAL A 20 -30.65 14.51 -16.42
CA VAL A 20 -31.70 13.65 -15.84
C VAL A 20 -31.62 13.60 -14.32
N MET A 21 -30.39 13.56 -13.80
CA MET A 21 -30.14 13.55 -12.35
C MET A 21 -30.50 14.89 -11.71
N ILE A 22 -30.07 15.99 -12.32
CA ILE A 22 -30.33 17.36 -11.86
C ILE A 22 -31.83 17.70 -11.95
N ASP A 23 -32.55 17.13 -12.92
CA ASP A 23 -33.98 17.39 -13.12
C ASP A 23 -34.88 16.53 -12.23
N SER A 24 -34.34 15.52 -11.56
CA SER A 24 -35.10 14.59 -10.71
C SER A 24 -35.69 15.25 -9.45
N GLN A 25 -36.87 14.77 -9.03
CA GLN A 25 -37.51 15.24 -7.80
C GLN A 25 -36.66 14.93 -6.56
N GLU A 26 -36.05 13.74 -6.51
CA GLU A 26 -35.13 13.33 -5.45
C GLU A 26 -33.98 14.32 -5.27
N PHE A 27 -33.38 14.81 -6.36
CA PHE A 27 -32.34 15.84 -6.31
C PHE A 27 -32.87 17.18 -5.79
N ARG A 28 -34.08 17.59 -6.20
CA ARG A 28 -34.71 18.85 -5.73
C ARG A 28 -35.01 18.80 -4.24
N ASP A 29 -35.53 17.69 -3.74
CA ASP A 29 -35.87 17.51 -2.33
C ASP A 29 -34.60 17.43 -1.47
N ALA A 30 -33.59 16.67 -1.91
CA ALA A 30 -32.35 16.51 -1.17
C ALA A 30 -31.50 17.80 -1.14
N THR A 31 -31.50 18.60 -2.23
CA THR A 31 -30.85 19.93 -2.23
C THR A 31 -31.59 20.94 -1.34
N ALA A 32 -32.92 20.88 -1.26
CA ALA A 32 -33.69 21.71 -0.33
C ALA A 32 -33.38 21.36 1.14
N GLN A 33 -33.32 20.07 1.49
CA GLN A 33 -32.92 19.62 2.82
C GLN A 33 -31.49 20.06 3.17
N LEU A 34 -30.56 19.92 2.23
CA LEU A 34 -29.18 20.35 2.44
C LEU A 34 -29.07 21.87 2.62
N ALA A 35 -29.85 22.66 1.87
CA ALA A 35 -29.88 24.11 1.99
C ALA A 35 -30.35 24.54 3.38
N VAL A 36 -31.38 23.89 3.94
CA VAL A 36 -31.83 24.11 5.31
C VAL A 36 -30.72 23.79 6.32
N GLN A 37 -30.04 22.65 6.17
CA GLN A 37 -28.93 22.26 7.06
C GLN A 37 -27.75 23.23 7.01
N LEU A 38 -27.45 23.78 5.84
CA LEU A 38 -26.35 24.72 5.62
C LEU A 38 -26.75 26.18 5.91
N ASN A 39 -28.02 26.44 6.21
CA ASN A 39 -28.60 27.78 6.33
C ASN A 39 -28.26 28.67 5.10
N ARG A 40 -28.46 28.12 3.90
CA ARG A 40 -28.20 28.76 2.61
C ARG A 40 -29.47 28.76 1.75
N ASP A 41 -29.50 29.62 0.75
CA ASP A 41 -30.57 29.63 -0.24
C ASP A 41 -30.62 28.31 -1.03
N VAL A 42 -31.83 27.82 -1.29
CA VAL A 42 -32.07 26.53 -1.96
C VAL A 42 -31.58 26.56 -3.40
N ASP A 43 -31.80 27.66 -4.12
CA ASP A 43 -31.41 27.78 -5.53
C ASP A 43 -29.89 27.92 -5.68
N ASP A 44 -29.21 28.57 -4.73
CA ASP A 44 -27.75 28.60 -4.66
C ASP A 44 -27.17 27.20 -4.47
N VAL A 45 -27.66 26.43 -3.48
CA VAL A 45 -27.17 25.07 -3.20
C VAL A 45 -27.48 24.13 -4.37
N ARG A 46 -28.67 24.25 -4.98
CA ARG A 46 -29.06 23.46 -6.14
C ARG A 46 -28.17 23.76 -7.35
N THR A 47 -27.93 25.03 -7.63
CA THR A 47 -27.06 25.45 -8.74
C THR A 47 -25.63 24.97 -8.53
N GLU A 48 -25.10 25.13 -7.31
CA GLU A 48 -23.76 24.64 -6.94
C GLU A 48 -23.66 23.11 -7.09
N ALA A 49 -24.64 22.36 -6.58
CA ALA A 49 -24.68 20.90 -6.71
C ALA A 49 -24.75 20.46 -8.19
N ALA A 50 -25.57 21.14 -9.00
CA ALA A 50 -25.68 20.86 -10.43
C ALA A 50 -24.34 21.09 -11.17
N VAL A 51 -23.59 22.14 -10.81
CA VAL A 51 -22.24 22.38 -11.35
C VAL A 51 -21.31 21.22 -11.02
N TYR A 52 -21.28 20.77 -9.77
CA TYR A 52 -20.43 19.63 -9.37
C TYR A 52 -20.83 18.32 -10.05
N ILE A 53 -22.13 18.02 -10.17
CA ILE A 53 -22.60 16.83 -10.90
C ILE A 53 -22.13 16.88 -12.36
N ARG A 54 -22.24 18.03 -13.04
CA ARG A 54 -21.74 18.20 -14.42
C ARG A 54 -20.23 18.05 -14.52
N GLU A 55 -19.47 18.51 -13.53
CA GLU A 55 -18.01 18.34 -13.47
C GLU A 55 -17.64 16.84 -13.39
N MET A 56 -18.42 16.05 -12.66
CA MET A 56 -18.24 14.61 -12.46
C MET A 56 -18.89 13.74 -13.53
N ALA A 57 -19.65 14.32 -14.46
CA ALA A 57 -20.33 13.60 -15.52
C ALA A 57 -19.30 12.98 -16.47
N ALA A 58 -19.14 11.66 -16.36
CA ALA A 58 -18.26 10.87 -17.20
C ALA A 58 -19.09 9.95 -18.12
N THR A 59 -18.59 9.68 -19.31
CA THR A 59 -19.22 8.81 -20.31
C THR A 59 -18.16 7.98 -21.03
N HIS A 60 -18.54 6.89 -21.67
CA HIS A 60 -17.64 6.11 -22.53
C HIS A 60 -17.97 6.38 -23.99
N VAL A 61 -17.25 7.33 -24.60
CA VAL A 61 -17.37 7.63 -26.03
C VAL A 61 -16.49 6.66 -26.82
N PRO A 62 -17.03 5.79 -27.70
CA PRO A 62 -16.27 4.68 -28.29
C PRO A 62 -14.97 5.07 -29.00
N ILE A 63 -14.98 6.19 -29.75
CA ILE A 63 -13.78 6.69 -30.44
C ILE A 63 -12.72 7.19 -29.45
N VAL A 64 -13.14 7.81 -28.34
CA VAL A 64 -12.24 8.29 -27.30
C VAL A 64 -11.66 7.12 -26.53
N VAL A 65 -12.50 6.14 -26.18
CA VAL A 65 -12.04 4.90 -25.53
C VAL A 65 -11.03 4.19 -26.41
N TRP A 66 -11.32 4.00 -27.70
CA TRP A 66 -10.37 3.40 -28.64
C TRP A 66 -9.04 4.18 -28.72
N ALA A 67 -9.08 5.51 -28.81
CA ALA A 67 -7.87 6.33 -28.81
C ALA A 67 -7.09 6.21 -27.48
N TRP A 68 -7.81 6.15 -26.35
CA TRP A 68 -7.23 5.95 -25.02
C TRP A 68 -6.54 4.59 -24.90
N HIS A 69 -7.12 3.53 -25.48
CA HIS A 69 -6.47 2.23 -25.56
C HIS A 69 -5.14 2.28 -26.32
N GLY A 70 -5.09 3.01 -27.44
CA GLY A 70 -3.85 3.22 -28.19
C GLY A 70 -2.79 3.96 -27.36
N LEU A 71 -3.20 5.03 -26.66
CA LEU A 71 -2.34 5.78 -25.75
C LEU A 71 -1.85 4.90 -24.59
N ALA A 72 -2.75 4.14 -23.98
CA ALA A 72 -2.44 3.22 -22.89
C ALA A 72 -1.42 2.17 -23.33
N ALA A 73 -1.65 1.49 -24.46
CA ALA A 73 -0.72 0.53 -25.03
C ALA A 73 0.66 1.15 -25.32
N TRP A 74 0.70 2.41 -25.74
CA TRP A 74 1.94 3.15 -25.94
C TRP A 74 2.65 3.50 -24.62
N LEU A 75 1.91 3.88 -23.57
CA LEU A 75 2.45 4.19 -22.26
C LEU A 75 2.95 2.95 -21.52
N VAL A 76 2.32 1.79 -21.70
CA VAL A 76 2.78 0.53 -21.11
C VAL A 76 3.67 -0.30 -22.03
N ARG A 77 4.13 0.24 -23.16
CA ARG A 77 4.92 -0.51 -24.17
C ARG A 77 6.24 -1.10 -23.64
N GLY A 78 6.80 -0.50 -22.58
CA GLY A 78 7.99 -0.98 -21.91
C GLY A 78 7.73 -2.21 -21.04
N PHE A 79 6.47 -2.59 -20.86
CA PHE A 79 6.04 -3.65 -19.97
C PHE A 79 5.26 -4.75 -20.68
N GLN A 80 5.42 -5.98 -20.18
CA GLN A 80 4.48 -7.06 -20.46
C GLN A 80 3.41 -7.10 -19.36
N VAL A 81 2.14 -6.87 -19.73
CA VAL A 81 1.03 -6.99 -18.77
C VAL A 81 0.65 -8.47 -18.63
N VAL A 82 0.88 -9.02 -17.45
CA VAL A 82 0.62 -10.41 -17.08
C VAL A 82 -0.65 -10.47 -16.23
N THR A 83 -1.60 -11.30 -16.65
CA THR A 83 -2.87 -11.55 -15.96
C THR A 83 -3.19 -13.03 -16.07
N ASP A 84 -3.72 -13.61 -15.02
CA ASP A 84 -4.22 -14.98 -15.04
C ASP A 84 -5.49 -15.10 -15.91
N ALA A 85 -5.51 -16.08 -16.81
CA ALA A 85 -6.61 -16.26 -17.77
C ALA A 85 -7.88 -16.78 -17.11
N ASP A 86 -7.75 -17.64 -16.09
CA ASP A 86 -8.88 -18.21 -15.36
C ASP A 86 -9.53 -17.17 -14.46
N GLN A 87 -8.72 -16.32 -13.79
CA GLN A 87 -9.22 -15.17 -13.04
C GLN A 87 -9.99 -14.20 -13.94
N MET A 88 -9.48 -13.91 -15.15
CA MET A 88 -10.18 -13.07 -16.12
C MET A 88 -11.49 -13.70 -16.61
N SER A 89 -11.51 -15.02 -16.81
CA SER A 89 -12.72 -15.77 -17.18
C SER A 89 -13.78 -15.70 -16.08
N ALA A 90 -13.37 -15.90 -14.81
CA ALA A 90 -14.24 -15.80 -13.65
C ALA A 90 -14.82 -14.39 -13.48
N LEU A 91 -14.00 -13.35 -13.65
CA LEU A 91 -14.47 -11.95 -13.62
C LEU A 91 -15.45 -11.64 -14.75
N ARG A 92 -15.20 -12.16 -15.96
CA ARG A 92 -16.13 -12.00 -17.09
C ARG A 92 -17.47 -12.70 -16.82
N ALA A 93 -17.47 -13.83 -16.12
CA ALA A 93 -18.70 -14.48 -15.70
C ALA A 93 -19.44 -13.62 -14.65
N LEU A 94 -18.72 -13.10 -13.65
CA LEU A 94 -19.27 -12.25 -12.59
C LEU A 94 -19.89 -10.96 -13.16
N ASP A 95 -19.20 -10.31 -14.12
CA ASP A 95 -19.63 -9.08 -14.80
C ASP A 95 -20.99 -9.21 -15.51
N ARG A 96 -21.42 -10.42 -15.86
CA ARG A 96 -22.70 -10.63 -16.56
C ARG A 96 -23.89 -10.28 -15.68
N ASP A 97 -23.81 -10.61 -14.38
CA ASP A 97 -24.93 -10.50 -13.44
C ASP A 97 -24.65 -9.59 -12.23
N HIS A 98 -23.40 -9.19 -11.99
CA HIS A 98 -23.00 -8.36 -10.84
C HIS A 98 -22.38 -7.03 -11.26
N THR A 99 -22.53 -6.02 -10.40
CA THR A 99 -21.82 -4.73 -10.49
C THR A 99 -20.45 -4.88 -9.85
N LEU A 100 -19.39 -4.68 -10.63
CA LEU A 100 -18.02 -4.89 -10.15
C LEU A 100 -17.39 -3.58 -9.66
N VAL A 101 -16.92 -3.60 -8.43
CA VAL A 101 -16.22 -2.49 -7.78
C VAL A 101 -14.76 -2.88 -7.59
N PHE A 102 -13.89 -2.46 -8.50
CA PHE A 102 -12.46 -2.79 -8.47
C PHE A 102 -11.71 -1.85 -7.52
N LEU A 103 -11.16 -2.40 -6.44
CA LEU A 103 -10.33 -1.69 -5.47
C LEU A 103 -8.87 -2.07 -5.70
N ILE A 104 -8.12 -1.14 -6.26
CA ILE A 104 -6.73 -1.38 -6.68
C ILE A 104 -5.72 -0.92 -5.62
N SER A 105 -4.61 -1.64 -5.48
CA SER A 105 -3.37 -1.08 -4.95
C SER A 105 -2.84 0.00 -5.89
N HIS A 106 -2.32 1.12 -5.38
CA HIS A 106 -1.83 2.21 -6.21
C HIS A 106 -0.32 2.39 -6.07
N ARG A 107 0.39 1.90 -7.08
CA ARG A 107 1.86 1.89 -7.14
C ARG A 107 2.39 2.88 -8.15
N SER A 108 1.71 3.03 -9.28
CA SER A 108 2.18 3.88 -10.38
C SER A 108 1.06 4.71 -11.00
N TYR A 109 1.42 5.81 -11.67
CA TYR A 109 0.49 6.44 -12.61
C TYR A 109 0.06 5.53 -13.75
N LEU A 110 0.85 4.52 -14.08
CA LEU A 110 0.52 3.53 -15.10
C LEU A 110 -0.61 2.59 -14.70
N ASP A 111 -1.05 2.58 -13.43
CA ASP A 111 -2.16 1.74 -12.98
C ASP A 111 -3.43 2.03 -13.80
N GLN A 112 -3.69 3.31 -14.10
CA GLN A 112 -4.83 3.75 -14.91
C GLN A 112 -4.71 3.41 -16.41
N PHE A 113 -3.50 3.13 -16.89
CA PHE A 113 -3.22 2.78 -18.28
C PHE A 113 -3.02 1.28 -18.47
N SER A 114 -2.68 0.53 -17.42
CA SER A 114 -2.46 -0.91 -17.45
C SER A 114 -3.75 -1.68 -17.18
N PHE A 115 -4.58 -1.23 -16.23
CA PHE A 115 -5.68 -2.04 -15.72
C PHE A 115 -7.03 -1.84 -16.46
N PRO A 116 -7.67 -0.65 -16.50
CA PRO A 116 -8.96 -0.49 -17.19
C PRO A 116 -8.93 -0.90 -18.68
N PRO A 117 -7.88 -0.56 -19.46
CA PRO A 117 -7.76 -1.02 -20.84
C PRO A 117 -7.63 -2.55 -20.97
N ARG A 118 -7.09 -3.23 -19.95
CA ARG A 118 -7.00 -4.69 -19.93
C ARG A 118 -8.37 -5.35 -19.73
N LEU A 119 -9.22 -4.81 -18.85
CA LEU A 119 -10.59 -5.30 -18.65
C LEU A 119 -11.40 -5.30 -19.95
N ILE A 120 -11.39 -4.17 -20.67
CA ILE A 120 -12.13 -4.04 -21.94
C ILE A 120 -11.58 -5.00 -23.00
N LYS A 121 -10.25 -5.18 -23.06
CA LYS A 121 -9.62 -6.15 -23.98
C LYS A 121 -10.08 -7.59 -23.68
N GLU A 122 -10.27 -7.92 -22.40
CA GLU A 122 -10.75 -9.22 -21.94
C GLU A 122 -12.29 -9.34 -21.94
N GLY A 123 -13.00 -8.41 -22.56
CA GLY A 123 -14.46 -8.48 -22.72
C GLY A 123 -15.27 -8.22 -21.46
N ILE A 124 -14.66 -7.58 -20.45
CA ILE A 124 -15.34 -7.09 -19.25
C ILE A 124 -15.86 -5.68 -19.54
N SER A 125 -17.04 -5.35 -18.99
CA SER A 125 -17.69 -4.06 -19.19
C SER A 125 -16.80 -2.88 -18.75
N PRO A 126 -16.77 -1.76 -19.51
CA PRO A 126 -15.96 -0.60 -19.19
C PRO A 126 -16.20 -0.06 -17.78
N THR A 127 -15.13 0.33 -17.09
CA THR A 127 -15.19 0.86 -15.73
C THR A 127 -15.25 2.39 -15.71
N PHE A 128 -15.94 2.96 -14.73
CA PHE A 128 -15.80 4.36 -14.33
C PHE A 128 -14.67 4.53 -13.32
N GLY A 129 -13.63 5.25 -13.71
CA GLY A 129 -12.42 5.42 -12.89
C GLY A 129 -12.48 6.69 -12.05
N LEU A 130 -12.46 6.57 -10.72
CA LEU A 130 -12.40 7.74 -9.83
C LEU A 130 -10.93 8.15 -9.63
N ALA A 131 -10.56 9.32 -10.14
CA ALA A 131 -9.19 9.81 -10.16
C ALA A 131 -9.08 11.23 -9.60
N GLY A 132 -7.93 11.60 -9.05
CA GLY A 132 -7.73 12.93 -8.48
C GLY A 132 -7.90 14.06 -9.51
N ALA A 133 -8.63 15.12 -9.15
CA ALA A 133 -8.91 16.27 -10.02
C ALA A 133 -7.67 17.02 -10.55
N ASN A 134 -6.49 16.80 -9.96
CA ASN A 134 -5.23 17.44 -10.38
C ASN A 134 -4.82 17.14 -11.84
N LEU A 135 -5.36 16.08 -12.45
CA LEU A 135 -5.11 15.72 -13.85
C LEU A 135 -6.21 16.25 -14.81
N ASN A 136 -7.21 16.96 -14.30
CA ASN A 136 -8.34 17.49 -15.07
C ASN A 136 -8.01 18.86 -15.69
N PHE A 137 -6.98 18.93 -16.55
CA PHE A 137 -6.69 20.13 -17.34
C PHE A 137 -7.16 19.98 -18.79
N PHE A 138 -7.62 21.06 -19.41
CA PHE A 138 -8.01 21.04 -20.82
C PHE A 138 -6.76 20.89 -21.71
N PRO A 139 -6.76 20.01 -22.74
CA PRO A 139 -7.86 19.17 -23.24
C PRO A 139 -7.95 17.76 -22.63
N MET A 140 -6.94 17.30 -21.87
CA MET A 140 -6.85 15.93 -21.34
C MET A 140 -8.03 15.56 -20.43
N GLY A 141 -8.49 16.49 -19.60
CA GLY A 141 -9.62 16.27 -18.69
C GLY A 141 -10.94 15.94 -19.40
N THR A 142 -11.21 16.58 -20.54
CA THR A 142 -12.41 16.30 -21.36
C THR A 142 -12.33 14.92 -22.01
N LEU A 143 -11.15 14.54 -22.51
CA LEU A 143 -10.92 13.19 -23.06
C LEU A 143 -11.02 12.12 -21.98
N ALA A 144 -10.48 12.39 -20.79
CA ALA A 144 -10.56 11.47 -19.66
C ALA A 144 -12.02 11.25 -19.22
N ARG A 145 -12.83 12.30 -19.08
CA ARG A 145 -14.26 12.15 -18.75
C ARG A 145 -15.03 11.35 -19.81
N ARG A 146 -14.70 11.55 -21.09
CA ARG A 146 -15.25 10.76 -22.22
C ARG A 146 -14.68 9.34 -22.34
N ASN A 147 -13.72 8.99 -21.50
CA ASN A 147 -13.23 7.61 -21.31
C ASN A 147 -13.77 6.99 -20.01
N GLY A 148 -14.68 7.66 -19.30
CA GLY A 148 -15.23 7.18 -18.03
C GLY A 148 -14.46 7.59 -16.78
N PHE A 149 -13.49 8.51 -16.86
CA PHE A 149 -12.83 9.03 -15.65
C PHE A 149 -13.66 10.10 -14.96
N ILE A 150 -13.92 9.92 -13.66
CA ILE A 150 -14.61 10.86 -12.80
C ILE A 150 -13.56 11.62 -11.97
N PRO A 151 -13.39 12.94 -12.20
CA PRO A 151 -12.46 13.74 -11.41
C PRO A 151 -12.99 13.94 -9.99
N VAL A 152 -12.19 13.57 -8.99
CA VAL A 152 -12.52 13.70 -7.58
C VAL A 152 -11.55 14.67 -6.90
N ARG A 153 -12.09 15.71 -6.26
CA ARG A 153 -11.31 16.68 -5.48
C ARG A 153 -10.72 16.04 -4.22
N ARG A 154 -9.56 16.53 -3.79
CA ARG A 154 -8.95 16.14 -2.50
C ARG A 154 -9.51 17.02 -1.37
N ALA A 155 -9.48 16.51 -0.14
CA ALA A 155 -9.87 17.25 1.07
C ALA A 155 -11.27 17.88 0.99
N THR A 156 -12.28 17.05 0.71
CA THR A 156 -13.68 17.49 0.52
C THR A 156 -14.42 17.75 1.84
N GLY A 157 -13.72 17.81 2.98
CA GLY A 157 -14.32 17.98 4.30
C GLY A 157 -15.13 19.26 4.40
N ASP A 158 -14.57 20.35 3.87
CA ASP A 158 -15.10 21.71 3.99
C ASP A 158 -16.05 22.09 2.83
N ILE A 159 -16.40 21.14 1.95
CA ILE A 159 -17.25 21.40 0.78
C ILE A 159 -18.48 20.47 0.84
N PRO A 160 -19.47 20.76 1.70
CA PRO A 160 -20.61 19.87 1.94
C PRO A 160 -21.47 19.62 0.69
N VAL A 161 -21.70 20.65 -0.13
CA VAL A 161 -22.46 20.54 -1.39
C VAL A 161 -21.75 19.62 -2.40
N TYR A 162 -20.42 19.67 -2.45
CA TYR A 162 -19.63 18.75 -3.28
C TYR A 162 -19.75 17.29 -2.79
N ARG A 163 -19.69 17.05 -1.47
CA ARG A 163 -19.86 15.70 -0.91
C ARG A 163 -21.23 15.12 -1.26
N PHE A 164 -22.27 15.95 -1.18
CA PHE A 164 -23.62 15.57 -1.60
C PHE A 164 -23.66 15.20 -3.08
N ALA A 165 -23.14 16.05 -3.97
CA ALA A 165 -23.10 15.77 -5.40
C ALA A 165 -22.32 14.48 -5.72
N LEU A 166 -21.16 14.26 -5.09
CA LEU A 166 -20.34 13.06 -5.28
C LEU A 166 -21.07 11.80 -4.78
N ARG A 167 -21.71 11.87 -3.61
CA ARG A 167 -22.53 10.77 -3.07
C ARG A 167 -23.64 10.40 -4.03
N ALA A 168 -24.34 11.40 -4.58
CA ALA A 168 -25.42 11.18 -5.52
C ALA A 168 -24.90 10.50 -6.80
N VAL A 169 -23.80 11.01 -7.40
CA VAL A 169 -23.17 10.42 -8.60
C VAL A 169 -22.77 8.96 -8.36
N VAL A 170 -22.13 8.66 -7.24
CA VAL A 170 -21.74 7.29 -6.87
C VAL A 170 -22.96 6.39 -6.68
N GLY A 171 -24.00 6.86 -5.98
CA GLY A 171 -25.23 6.09 -5.77
C GLY A 171 -25.93 5.73 -7.08
N ARG A 172 -25.93 6.64 -8.07
CA ARG A 172 -26.46 6.36 -9.42
C ARG A 172 -25.60 5.36 -10.19
N MET A 173 -24.28 5.36 -10.03
CA MET A 173 -23.43 4.33 -10.63
C MET A 173 -23.74 2.94 -10.09
N VAL A 174 -23.89 2.82 -8.76
CA VAL A 174 -24.28 1.55 -8.11
C VAL A 174 -25.66 1.09 -8.60
N THR A 175 -26.66 1.98 -8.57
CA THR A 175 -28.04 1.67 -9.00
C THR A 175 -28.12 1.31 -10.49
N GLY A 176 -27.33 1.97 -11.32
CA GLY A 176 -27.23 1.69 -12.76
C GLY A 176 -26.46 0.41 -13.10
N GLY A 177 -25.82 -0.23 -12.11
CA GLY A 177 -25.03 -1.43 -12.30
C GLY A 177 -23.72 -1.21 -13.07
N HIS A 178 -23.15 -0.01 -12.96
CA HIS A 178 -21.94 0.37 -13.65
C HIS A 178 -20.70 -0.06 -12.86
N ASN A 179 -19.73 -0.68 -13.56
CA ASN A 179 -18.47 -1.05 -12.94
C ASN A 179 -17.67 0.20 -12.56
N MET A 180 -17.04 0.17 -11.40
CA MET A 180 -16.24 1.28 -10.87
C MET A 180 -14.83 0.80 -10.55
N VAL A 181 -13.85 1.70 -10.65
CA VAL A 181 -12.46 1.42 -10.26
C VAL A 181 -11.84 2.62 -9.55
N TRP A 182 -11.21 2.37 -8.40
CA TRP A 182 -10.37 3.37 -7.74
C TRP A 182 -9.35 2.75 -6.81
N SER A 183 -8.36 3.55 -6.43
CA SER A 183 -7.38 3.18 -5.41
C SER A 183 -7.96 3.30 -4.02
N ILE A 184 -7.98 2.21 -3.26
CA ILE A 184 -8.44 2.22 -1.87
C ILE A 184 -7.60 3.17 -0.98
N GLU A 185 -6.33 3.38 -1.34
CA GLU A 185 -5.36 4.24 -0.65
C GLU A 185 -5.58 5.75 -0.92
N GLY A 186 -6.29 6.09 -2.00
CA GLY A 186 -6.52 7.46 -2.47
C GLY A 186 -5.29 8.15 -3.11
N GLY A 187 -4.15 7.47 -3.21
CA GLY A 187 -2.93 7.99 -3.83
C GLY A 187 -1.81 6.95 -3.85
N ARG A 188 -0.80 7.18 -4.71
CA ARG A 188 0.35 6.28 -4.85
C ARG A 188 1.09 6.12 -3.52
N THR A 189 1.54 4.89 -3.24
CA THR A 189 2.52 4.63 -2.19
C THR A 189 3.80 5.42 -2.43
N ARG A 190 4.50 5.82 -1.36
CA ARG A 190 5.86 6.39 -1.44
C ARG A 190 6.91 5.50 -0.83
N THR A 191 6.48 4.59 0.04
CA THR A 191 7.32 3.65 0.78
C THR A 191 7.32 2.26 0.16
N GLY A 192 6.50 1.98 -0.86
CA GLY A 192 6.45 0.66 -1.50
C GLY A 192 5.51 -0.34 -0.82
N LYS A 193 4.92 0.00 0.34
CA LYS A 193 3.84 -0.79 0.99
C LYS A 193 2.46 -0.19 0.74
N LEU A 194 1.41 -1.00 0.92
CA LEU A 194 0.02 -0.54 0.83
C LEU A 194 -0.25 0.54 1.90
N ARG A 195 -0.89 1.64 1.54
CA ARG A 195 -1.23 2.73 2.47
C ARG A 195 -2.57 2.50 3.15
N ALA A 196 -2.81 3.24 4.25
CA ALA A 196 -4.09 3.22 4.95
C ALA A 196 -5.25 3.58 4.02
N PRO A 197 -6.36 2.81 4.05
CA PRO A 197 -7.50 3.03 3.18
C PRO A 197 -8.16 4.39 3.45
N ARG A 198 -8.72 4.99 2.39
CA ARG A 198 -9.52 6.19 2.45
C ARG A 198 -11.00 5.83 2.31
N TYR A 199 -11.71 5.94 3.42
CA TYR A 199 -13.08 5.47 3.56
C TYR A 199 -14.14 6.27 2.77
N GLY A 200 -13.83 7.49 2.30
CA GLY A 200 -14.84 8.41 1.76
C GLY A 200 -15.67 7.86 0.58
N LEU A 201 -15.01 7.37 -0.47
CA LEU A 201 -15.70 6.78 -1.63
C LEU A 201 -16.37 5.45 -1.28
N LEU A 202 -15.69 4.62 -0.48
CA LEU A 202 -16.23 3.35 -0.03
C LEU A 202 -17.54 3.54 0.74
N ARG A 203 -17.61 4.56 1.62
CA ARG A 203 -18.83 4.95 2.33
C ARG A 203 -20.00 5.22 1.37
N TYR A 204 -19.77 6.00 0.32
CA TYR A 204 -20.83 6.32 -0.62
C TYR A 204 -21.32 5.09 -1.37
N VAL A 205 -20.44 4.13 -1.65
CA VAL A 205 -20.81 2.84 -2.25
C VAL A 205 -21.57 1.97 -1.27
N THR A 206 -21.13 1.84 -0.01
CA THR A 206 -21.83 1.04 1.01
C THR A 206 -23.22 1.60 1.29
N ASP A 207 -23.34 2.92 1.49
CA ASP A 207 -24.61 3.60 1.72
C ASP A 207 -25.57 3.37 0.54
N ALA A 208 -25.06 3.44 -0.69
CA ALA A 208 -25.85 3.22 -1.89
C ALA A 208 -26.33 1.76 -2.00
N VAL A 209 -25.44 0.79 -1.75
CA VAL A 209 -25.78 -0.65 -1.78
C VAL A 209 -26.83 -1.02 -0.74
N GLU A 210 -26.72 -0.49 0.49
CA GLU A 210 -27.74 -0.69 1.52
C GLU A 210 -29.08 -0.06 1.11
N SER A 211 -29.06 1.15 0.50
CA SER A 211 -30.30 1.86 0.13
C SER A 211 -31.12 1.20 -0.98
N VAL A 212 -30.48 0.44 -1.87
CA VAL A 212 -31.14 -0.22 -3.02
C VAL A 212 -31.25 -1.73 -2.87
N GLU A 213 -30.93 -2.27 -1.69
CA GLU A 213 -30.81 -3.71 -1.45
C GLU A 213 -29.97 -4.39 -2.54
N GLY A 214 -28.80 -3.79 -2.82
CA GLY A 214 -27.96 -4.08 -3.97
C GLY A 214 -27.17 -5.39 -3.85
N GLU A 215 -27.85 -6.52 -3.67
CA GLU A 215 -27.28 -7.88 -3.51
C GLU A 215 -26.26 -8.23 -4.60
N LYS A 216 -26.40 -7.64 -5.79
CA LYS A 216 -25.55 -7.90 -6.95
C LYS A 216 -24.27 -7.07 -6.99
N THR A 217 -23.93 -6.30 -5.95
CA THR A 217 -22.70 -5.50 -5.92
C THR A 217 -21.56 -6.25 -5.27
N VAL A 218 -20.45 -6.39 -6.00
CA VAL A 218 -19.29 -7.16 -5.56
C VAL A 218 -18.04 -6.29 -5.62
N ILE A 219 -17.29 -6.26 -4.53
CA ILE A 219 -15.96 -5.65 -4.50
C ILE A 219 -14.94 -6.67 -5.01
N VAL A 220 -14.08 -6.25 -5.94
CA VAL A 220 -12.96 -7.05 -6.45
C VAL A 220 -11.66 -6.42 -5.96
N PRO A 221 -10.95 -7.03 -5.00
CA PRO A 221 -9.61 -6.59 -4.61
C PRO A 221 -8.62 -6.84 -5.77
N VAL A 222 -7.78 -5.86 -6.10
CA VAL A 222 -6.83 -5.96 -7.22
C VAL A 222 -5.44 -5.54 -6.78
N SER A 223 -4.47 -6.42 -6.98
CA SER A 223 -3.05 -6.08 -6.85
C SER A 223 -2.48 -5.74 -8.21
N ILE A 224 -1.79 -4.60 -8.30
CA ILE A 224 -1.03 -4.18 -9.47
C ILE A 224 0.43 -4.01 -9.02
N LEU A 225 1.29 -4.89 -9.53
CA LEU A 225 2.71 -4.93 -9.18
C LEU A 225 3.59 -4.77 -10.42
N PHE A 226 4.66 -4.00 -10.29
CA PHE A 226 5.61 -3.74 -11.37
C PHE A 226 6.96 -4.38 -11.01
N ASP A 227 7.61 -5.05 -11.97
CA ASP A 227 9.00 -5.50 -11.79
C ASP A 227 9.94 -4.32 -11.54
N GLN A 228 9.76 -3.26 -12.33
CA GLN A 228 10.43 -1.98 -12.16
C GLN A 228 9.45 -0.83 -12.30
N LEU A 229 9.59 0.15 -11.42
CA LEU A 229 8.91 1.42 -11.57
C LEU A 229 9.77 2.35 -12.43
N PRO A 230 9.18 3.19 -13.30
CA PRO A 230 9.96 4.12 -14.11
C PRO A 230 10.82 5.04 -13.23
N LEU A 231 12.10 5.18 -13.56
CA LEU A 231 13.10 5.85 -12.71
C LEU A 231 12.67 7.24 -12.21
N HIS A 232 12.00 8.02 -13.06
CA HIS A 232 11.51 9.35 -12.68
C HIS A 232 10.41 9.28 -11.61
N GLU A 233 9.53 8.28 -11.67
CA GLU A 233 8.49 8.06 -10.67
C GLU A 233 9.10 7.68 -9.32
N VAL A 234 10.12 6.85 -9.35
CA VAL A 234 10.86 6.42 -8.16
C VAL A 234 11.65 7.56 -7.53
N LYS A 235 12.31 8.40 -8.33
CA LYS A 235 12.96 9.64 -7.87
C LYS A 235 11.97 10.64 -7.27
N LEU A 236 10.79 10.79 -7.88
CA LEU A 236 9.72 11.61 -7.30
C LEU A 236 9.27 11.04 -5.95
N MET A 237 9.01 9.74 -5.85
CA MET A 237 8.63 9.09 -4.59
C MET A 237 9.68 9.26 -3.49
N ALA A 238 10.96 9.11 -3.81
CA ALA A 238 12.06 9.36 -2.87
C ALA A 238 12.10 10.83 -2.43
N SER A 239 11.97 11.78 -3.37
CA SER A 239 11.95 13.22 -3.06
C SER A 239 10.75 13.61 -2.19
N GLU A 240 9.56 13.06 -2.47
CA GLU A 240 8.35 13.27 -1.68
C GLU A 240 8.48 12.63 -0.29
N SER A 241 9.16 11.47 -0.18
CA SER A 241 9.46 10.83 1.11
C SER A 241 10.40 11.68 1.96
N ARG A 242 11.34 12.41 1.35
CA ARG A 242 12.18 13.41 2.05
C ARG A 242 11.43 14.70 2.41
N GLY A 243 10.11 14.76 2.22
CA GLY A 243 9.26 15.88 2.60
C GLY A 243 9.18 17.01 1.57
N LEU A 244 9.70 16.82 0.34
CA LEU A 244 9.51 17.78 -0.73
C LEU A 244 8.05 17.78 -1.22
N PRO A 245 7.47 18.96 -1.54
CA PRO A 245 6.07 19.04 -1.94
C PRO A 245 5.85 18.33 -3.28
N LYS A 246 4.69 17.67 -3.40
CA LYS A 246 4.27 17.04 -4.65
C LYS A 246 4.20 18.08 -5.78
N ARG A 247 4.96 17.86 -6.85
CA ARG A 247 4.93 18.71 -8.04
C ARG A 247 3.68 18.38 -8.89
N PRO A 248 2.91 19.38 -9.35
CA PRO A 248 1.84 19.15 -10.31
C PRO A 248 2.42 18.67 -11.65
N GLU A 249 1.75 17.71 -12.28
CA GLU A 249 2.22 17.05 -13.49
C GLU A 249 1.55 17.64 -14.73
N ASN A 250 2.33 17.86 -15.79
CA ASN A 250 1.89 18.49 -17.03
C ASN A 250 2.08 17.55 -18.24
N ILE A 251 1.55 17.91 -19.41
CA ILE A 251 1.73 17.14 -20.67
C ILE A 251 3.21 16.89 -20.98
N ARG A 252 4.09 17.87 -20.73
CA ARG A 252 5.55 17.72 -20.92
C ARG A 252 6.15 16.58 -20.07
N TRP A 253 5.59 16.36 -18.87
CA TRP A 253 5.95 15.25 -18.00
C TRP A 253 5.50 13.90 -18.59
N LEU A 254 4.29 13.80 -19.13
CA LEU A 254 3.81 12.55 -19.75
C LEU A 254 4.66 12.16 -20.97
N VAL A 255 5.12 13.16 -21.74
CA VAL A 255 5.98 12.94 -22.91
C VAL A 255 7.41 12.55 -22.51
N SER A 256 8.00 13.17 -21.48
CA SER A 256 9.32 12.75 -20.97
C SER A 256 9.26 11.34 -20.35
N TYR A 257 8.19 11.06 -19.61
CA TYR A 257 7.89 9.74 -19.05
C TYR A 257 7.85 8.66 -20.13
N ALA A 258 7.11 8.90 -21.21
CA ALA A 258 7.01 7.97 -22.33
C ALA A 258 8.32 7.78 -23.12
N ARG A 259 9.23 8.75 -23.12
CA ARG A 259 10.56 8.58 -23.74
C ARG A 259 11.46 7.64 -22.95
N GLY A 260 11.33 7.61 -21.61
CA GLY A 260 12.02 6.65 -20.75
C GLY A 260 11.52 5.21 -20.94
N LEU A 261 10.26 5.04 -21.36
CA LEU A 261 9.60 3.76 -21.65
C LEU A 261 10.04 3.13 -23.00
N ARG A 262 11.21 3.47 -23.52
CA ARG A 262 11.83 2.81 -24.69
C ARG A 262 12.58 1.53 -24.31
N HIS A 263 12.98 1.41 -23.06
CA HIS A 263 13.62 0.21 -22.52
C HIS A 263 12.56 -0.76 -21.99
N ARG A 264 12.83 -2.07 -22.08
CA ARG A 264 11.98 -3.08 -21.42
C ARG A 264 12.20 -2.95 -19.91
N LEU A 265 11.14 -2.68 -19.17
CA LEU A 265 11.13 -2.47 -17.71
C LEU A 265 10.54 -3.69 -16.96
N GLY A 266 10.39 -4.82 -17.64
CA GLY A 266 9.85 -6.07 -17.09
C GLY A 266 8.34 -6.21 -17.27
N CYS A 267 7.67 -6.77 -16.27
CA CYS A 267 6.24 -7.09 -16.31
C CYS A 267 5.42 -6.19 -15.37
N ILE A 268 4.12 -6.10 -15.68
CA ILE A 268 3.07 -5.61 -14.77
C ILE A 268 2.20 -6.81 -14.44
N TYR A 269 2.23 -7.27 -13.19
CA TYR A 269 1.38 -8.35 -12.70
C TYR A 269 0.10 -7.77 -12.16
N ILE A 270 -1.04 -8.23 -12.69
CA ILE A 270 -2.37 -7.84 -12.24
C ILE A 270 -3.07 -9.11 -11.75
N ASN A 271 -3.24 -9.19 -10.44
CA ASN A 271 -3.87 -10.31 -9.76
C ASN A 271 -5.17 -9.87 -9.09
N PHE A 272 -6.11 -10.80 -8.95
CA PHE A 272 -7.43 -10.56 -8.38
C PHE A 272 -7.63 -11.37 -7.09
N GLY A 273 -8.04 -10.67 -6.03
CA GLY A 273 -8.44 -11.29 -4.78
C GLY A 273 -9.81 -11.94 -4.91
N GLU A 274 -10.13 -12.83 -3.97
CA GLU A 274 -11.47 -13.40 -3.88
C GLU A 274 -12.50 -12.25 -3.78
N PRO A 275 -13.51 -12.21 -4.67
CA PRO A 275 -14.52 -11.16 -4.68
C PRO A 275 -15.32 -11.13 -3.37
N VAL A 276 -15.71 -9.93 -2.94
CA VAL A 276 -16.40 -9.68 -1.68
C VAL A 276 -17.85 -9.27 -1.97
N PRO A 277 -18.85 -10.13 -1.72
CA PRO A 277 -20.27 -9.78 -1.83
C PRO A 277 -20.60 -8.67 -0.82
N LEU A 278 -20.78 -7.45 -1.31
CA LEU A 278 -20.77 -6.28 -0.44
C LEU A 278 -21.99 -6.24 0.47
N TYR A 279 -23.18 -6.50 -0.08
CA TYR A 279 -24.44 -6.46 0.66
C TYR A 279 -24.44 -7.45 1.84
N GLU A 280 -24.08 -8.72 1.58
CA GLU A 280 -24.01 -9.76 2.61
C GLU A 280 -23.00 -9.41 3.72
N ARG A 281 -21.83 -8.88 3.34
CA ARG A 281 -20.80 -8.47 4.29
C ARG A 281 -21.25 -7.32 5.18
N LEU A 282 -21.98 -6.36 4.62
CA LEU A 282 -22.59 -5.29 5.41
C LEU A 282 -23.62 -5.88 6.37
N ALA A 283 -24.55 -6.72 5.89
CA ALA A 283 -25.58 -7.35 6.72
C ALA A 283 -25.00 -8.13 7.91
N VAL A 284 -23.96 -8.95 7.70
CA VAL A 284 -23.26 -9.68 8.77
C VAL A 284 -22.63 -8.72 9.78
N ALA A 285 -21.99 -7.66 9.31
CA ALA A 285 -21.34 -6.68 10.19
C ALA A 285 -22.36 -5.88 11.03
N ARG A 286 -23.52 -5.55 10.45
CA ARG A 286 -24.64 -4.92 11.16
C ARG A 286 -25.26 -5.84 12.20
N ALA A 287 -25.47 -7.11 11.86
CA ALA A 287 -26.00 -8.11 12.79
C ALA A 287 -25.08 -8.33 13.99
N ALA A 288 -23.77 -8.12 13.84
CA ALA A 288 -22.79 -8.13 14.93
C ALA A 288 -22.79 -6.85 15.81
N GLY A 289 -23.71 -5.91 15.58
CA GLY A 289 -23.86 -4.68 16.38
C GLY A 289 -22.80 -3.61 16.09
N LEU A 290 -22.10 -3.70 14.96
CA LEU A 290 -21.08 -2.71 14.59
C LEU A 290 -21.71 -1.41 14.07
N ASN A 291 -21.17 -0.28 14.49
CA ASN A 291 -21.59 1.03 13.97
C ASN A 291 -21.04 1.28 12.54
N ASP A 292 -21.55 2.30 11.86
CA ASP A 292 -21.18 2.65 10.47
C ASP A 292 -19.68 2.76 10.23
N LYS A 293 -18.95 3.37 11.17
CA LYS A 293 -17.51 3.53 11.05
C LYS A 293 -16.81 2.17 11.14
N GLN A 294 -17.18 1.35 12.11
CA GLN A 294 -16.60 0.02 12.30
C GLN A 294 -16.88 -0.92 11.13
N VAL A 295 -18.10 -0.91 10.59
CA VAL A 295 -18.46 -1.71 9.40
C VAL A 295 -17.57 -1.32 8.21
N LEU A 296 -17.43 -0.01 7.97
CA LEU A 296 -16.64 0.51 6.86
C LEU A 296 -15.15 0.20 7.00
N GLU A 297 -14.61 0.36 8.21
CA GLU A 297 -13.23 0.00 8.54
C GLU A 297 -12.99 -1.50 8.33
N ARG A 298 -13.92 -2.36 8.76
CA ARG A 298 -13.82 -3.81 8.60
C ARG A 298 -13.81 -4.22 7.12
N VAL A 299 -14.71 -3.69 6.29
CA VAL A 299 -14.73 -3.97 4.85
C VAL A 299 -13.45 -3.49 4.17
N ALA A 300 -13.00 -2.28 4.48
CA ALA A 300 -11.78 -1.73 3.90
C ALA A 300 -10.52 -2.54 4.28
N LEU A 301 -10.42 -2.96 5.54
CA LEU A 301 -9.30 -3.78 6.02
C LEU A 301 -9.32 -5.18 5.40
N ASP A 302 -10.49 -5.81 5.27
CA ASP A 302 -10.64 -7.11 4.57
C ASP A 302 -10.15 -6.99 3.10
N VAL A 303 -10.54 -5.93 2.39
CA VAL A 303 -10.04 -5.67 1.03
C VAL A 303 -8.53 -5.49 1.00
N CYS A 304 -7.96 -4.66 1.89
CA CYS A 304 -6.50 -4.45 1.97
C CYS A 304 -5.76 -5.77 2.25
N HIS A 305 -6.27 -6.60 3.16
CA HIS A 305 -5.72 -7.91 3.48
C HIS A 305 -5.74 -8.84 2.26
N ARG A 306 -6.87 -8.90 1.54
CA ARG A 306 -7.00 -9.66 0.29
C ARG A 306 -6.01 -9.20 -0.77
N ILE A 307 -5.83 -7.89 -0.95
CA ILE A 307 -4.82 -7.31 -1.87
C ILE A 307 -3.41 -7.78 -1.48
N ASN A 308 -3.06 -7.74 -0.20
CA ASN A 308 -1.75 -8.21 0.26
C ASN A 308 -1.56 -9.71 -0.06
N ARG A 309 -2.55 -10.55 0.25
CA ARG A 309 -2.48 -12.01 0.03
C ARG A 309 -2.26 -12.43 -1.42
N ILE A 310 -2.78 -11.67 -2.39
CA ILE A 310 -2.59 -11.94 -3.82
C ILE A 310 -1.40 -11.21 -4.44
N THR A 311 -0.67 -10.39 -3.68
CA THR A 311 0.51 -9.67 -4.17
C THR A 311 1.73 -10.60 -4.14
N PRO A 312 2.29 -10.96 -5.31
CA PRO A 312 3.45 -11.85 -5.37
C PRO A 312 4.74 -11.11 -4.99
N VAL A 313 5.80 -11.87 -4.71
CA VAL A 313 7.14 -11.31 -4.50
C VAL A 313 7.89 -11.27 -5.83
N THR A 314 8.51 -10.13 -6.18
CA THR A 314 9.32 -10.02 -7.40
C THR A 314 10.79 -10.37 -7.14
N ALA A 315 11.51 -10.76 -8.19
CA ALA A 315 12.97 -10.91 -8.12
C ALA A 315 13.65 -9.59 -7.71
N THR A 316 13.15 -8.45 -8.19
CA THR A 316 13.63 -7.12 -7.79
C THR A 316 13.51 -6.92 -6.27
N ALA A 317 12.38 -7.26 -5.68
CA ALA A 317 12.19 -7.13 -4.23
C ALA A 317 13.15 -8.04 -3.47
N ALA A 318 13.31 -9.30 -3.89
CA ALA A 318 14.22 -10.25 -3.26
C ALA A 318 15.69 -9.81 -3.34
N VAL A 319 16.15 -9.33 -4.50
CA VAL A 319 17.50 -8.76 -4.64
C VAL A 319 17.67 -7.53 -3.76
N CYS A 320 16.68 -6.62 -3.70
CA CYS A 320 16.76 -5.47 -2.82
C CYS A 320 16.77 -5.84 -1.32
N VAL A 321 16.08 -6.91 -0.90
CA VAL A 321 16.21 -7.46 0.47
C VAL A 321 17.66 -7.87 0.73
N ALA A 322 18.28 -8.63 -0.18
CA ALA A 322 19.66 -9.09 -0.04
C ALA A 322 20.67 -7.92 -0.01
N MET A 323 20.55 -6.97 -0.94
CA MET A 323 21.45 -5.82 -1.04
C MET A 323 21.38 -4.91 0.19
N LEU A 324 20.18 -4.67 0.73
CA LEU A 324 20.00 -3.86 1.95
C LEU A 324 20.48 -4.59 3.20
N GLY A 325 20.45 -5.93 3.21
CA GLY A 325 20.92 -6.73 4.33
C GLY A 325 22.43 -6.72 4.50
N ALA A 326 23.17 -6.67 3.39
CA ALA A 326 24.63 -6.73 3.43
C ALA A 326 25.32 -5.37 3.68
N ASP A 327 24.64 -4.26 3.37
CA ASP A 327 25.16 -2.88 3.46
C ASP A 327 26.57 -2.69 2.84
N ARG A 328 26.88 -3.49 1.80
CA ARG A 328 28.14 -3.48 1.05
C ARG A 328 27.92 -3.94 -0.39
N ALA A 329 28.94 -3.78 -1.22
CA ALA A 329 28.92 -4.36 -2.56
C ALA A 329 29.08 -5.89 -2.50
N LEU A 330 28.31 -6.60 -3.32
CA LEU A 330 28.26 -8.07 -3.39
C LEU A 330 28.59 -8.55 -4.80
N THR A 331 29.30 -9.67 -4.89
CA THR A 331 29.42 -10.47 -6.12
C THR A 331 28.11 -11.19 -6.44
N LEU A 332 27.98 -11.74 -7.65
CA LEU A 332 26.77 -12.47 -8.05
C LEU A 332 26.53 -13.70 -7.16
N ASP A 333 27.59 -14.42 -6.79
CA ASP A 333 27.49 -15.59 -5.91
C ASP A 333 27.06 -15.20 -4.49
N GLU A 334 27.58 -14.09 -3.96
CA GLU A 334 27.12 -13.56 -2.68
C GLU A 334 25.66 -13.10 -2.72
N VAL A 335 25.21 -12.43 -3.79
CA VAL A 335 23.79 -12.03 -3.94
C VAL A 335 22.90 -13.27 -3.98
N CYS A 336 23.28 -14.30 -4.74
CA CYS A 336 22.52 -15.55 -4.80
C CYS A 336 22.48 -16.25 -3.42
N ALA A 337 23.62 -16.33 -2.73
CA ALA A 337 23.70 -16.90 -1.39
C ALA A 337 22.83 -16.14 -0.38
N THR A 338 22.78 -14.81 -0.47
CA THR A 338 21.98 -13.95 0.42
C THR A 338 20.48 -14.01 0.09
N ALA A 339 20.11 -14.21 -1.18
CA ALA A 339 18.71 -14.35 -1.60
C ALA A 339 18.13 -15.76 -1.37
N ALA A 340 18.98 -16.79 -1.33
CA ALA A 340 18.55 -18.19 -1.23
C ALA A 340 17.72 -18.52 0.04
N PRO A 341 18.05 -18.02 1.25
CA PRO A 341 17.22 -18.23 2.45
C PRO A 341 15.82 -17.64 2.28
N LEU A 342 15.70 -16.45 1.68
CA LEU A 342 14.41 -15.83 1.37
C LEU A 342 13.62 -16.67 0.38
N ALA A 343 14.26 -17.20 -0.67
CA ALA A 343 13.61 -18.08 -1.64
C ALA A 343 13.04 -19.35 -0.99
N ARG A 344 13.83 -20.03 -0.13
CA ARG A 344 13.38 -21.19 0.64
C ARG A 344 12.21 -20.87 1.56
N TYR A 345 12.26 -19.73 2.24
CA TYR A 345 11.17 -19.28 3.10
C TYR A 345 9.87 -19.04 2.32
N LEU A 346 9.95 -18.39 1.15
CA LEU A 346 8.77 -18.15 0.30
C LEU A 346 8.16 -19.45 -0.22
N ASP A 347 9.00 -20.42 -0.59
CA ASP A 347 8.56 -21.76 -1.01
C ASP A 347 7.90 -22.52 0.15
N ALA A 348 8.53 -22.54 1.33
CA ALA A 348 7.97 -23.16 2.54
C ALA A 348 6.63 -22.54 2.96
N ARG A 349 6.43 -21.24 2.71
CA ARG A 349 5.18 -20.53 2.95
C ARG A 349 4.15 -20.73 1.83
N GLY A 350 4.55 -21.30 0.70
CA GLY A 350 3.71 -21.44 -0.50
C GLY A 350 3.33 -20.09 -1.12
N TRP A 351 4.18 -19.07 -0.97
CA TRP A 351 3.86 -17.72 -1.45
C TRP A 351 4.23 -17.55 -2.94
N PRO A 352 3.35 -16.94 -3.77
CA PRO A 352 3.61 -16.80 -5.20
C PRO A 352 4.78 -15.85 -5.49
N ILE A 353 5.68 -16.30 -6.37
CA ILE A 353 6.74 -15.49 -6.96
C ILE A 353 6.25 -14.95 -8.32
N ALA A 354 6.49 -13.67 -8.56
CA ALA A 354 6.01 -12.98 -9.75
C ALA A 354 6.61 -13.61 -11.02
N GLY A 355 5.74 -13.94 -11.98
CA GLY A 355 6.13 -14.57 -13.23
C GLY A 355 6.61 -16.02 -13.11
N GLY A 356 6.49 -16.65 -11.93
CA GLY A 356 7.04 -17.98 -11.69
C GLY A 356 8.57 -18.01 -11.75
N ALA A 357 9.22 -16.87 -11.48
CA ALA A 357 10.68 -16.78 -11.48
C ALA A 357 11.28 -17.66 -10.37
N ASP A 358 12.43 -18.26 -10.65
CA ASP A 358 13.23 -18.96 -9.64
C ASP A 358 14.24 -17.96 -9.04
N LEU A 359 14.07 -17.64 -7.76
CA LEU A 359 14.95 -16.71 -7.04
C LEU A 359 16.32 -17.32 -6.72
N THR A 360 16.49 -18.62 -6.92
CA THR A 360 17.76 -19.34 -6.77
C THR A 360 18.52 -19.50 -8.10
N ASP A 361 17.87 -19.23 -9.22
CA ASP A 361 18.50 -19.26 -10.53
C ASP A 361 19.42 -18.04 -10.74
N ARG A 362 20.70 -18.33 -11.00
CA ARG A 362 21.74 -17.31 -11.26
C ARG A 362 21.39 -16.42 -12.44
N ALA A 363 20.73 -16.93 -13.49
CA ALA A 363 20.40 -16.13 -14.66
C ALA A 363 19.31 -15.09 -14.35
N THR A 364 18.33 -15.48 -13.52
CA THR A 364 17.29 -14.61 -12.99
C THR A 364 17.90 -13.49 -12.13
N VAL A 365 18.72 -13.83 -11.15
CA VAL A 365 19.39 -12.85 -10.28
C VAL A 365 20.28 -11.90 -11.08
N SER A 366 21.09 -12.43 -12.00
CA SER A 366 21.98 -11.62 -12.85
C SER A 366 21.22 -10.63 -13.71
N ARG A 367 20.08 -11.04 -14.30
CA ARG A 367 19.21 -10.16 -15.08
C ARG A 367 18.64 -9.05 -14.21
N THR A 368 18.14 -9.37 -13.02
CA THR A 368 17.60 -8.39 -12.08
C THR A 368 18.65 -7.37 -11.64
N LEU A 369 19.89 -7.81 -11.36
CA LEU A 369 21.01 -6.89 -11.06
C LEU A 369 21.28 -5.94 -12.22
N GLN A 370 21.33 -6.46 -13.46
CA GLN A 370 21.55 -5.64 -14.65
C GLN A 370 20.42 -4.64 -14.88
N ASP A 371 19.17 -5.05 -14.68
CA ASP A 371 18.00 -4.18 -14.80
C ASP A 371 18.05 -3.08 -13.72
N LEU A 372 18.45 -3.41 -12.49
CA LEU A 372 18.61 -2.45 -11.40
C LEU A 372 19.78 -1.46 -11.65
N VAL A 373 20.89 -1.92 -12.23
CA VAL A 373 21.98 -1.04 -12.68
C VAL A 373 21.52 -0.12 -13.80
N THR A 374 20.78 -0.64 -14.77
CA THR A 374 20.24 0.15 -15.89
C THR A 374 19.27 1.22 -15.40
N SER A 375 18.48 0.91 -14.36
CA SER A 375 17.61 1.88 -13.70
C SER A 375 18.39 2.87 -12.81
N GLY A 376 19.65 2.59 -12.46
CA GLY A 376 20.48 3.44 -11.61
C GLY A 376 20.21 3.29 -10.11
N VAL A 377 19.51 2.22 -9.70
CA VAL A 377 19.29 1.86 -8.29
C VAL A 377 20.55 1.21 -7.72
N LEU A 378 21.19 0.36 -8.51
CA LEU A 378 22.47 -0.25 -8.18
C LEU A 378 23.59 0.35 -9.05
N THR A 379 24.82 0.24 -8.57
CA THR A 379 26.04 0.50 -9.33
C THR A 379 26.81 -0.80 -9.47
N GLY A 380 27.44 -1.01 -10.62
CA GLY A 380 28.31 -2.17 -10.87
C GLY A 380 29.76 -1.71 -11.02
N TYR A 381 30.69 -2.45 -10.44
CA TYR A 381 32.12 -2.28 -10.65
C TYR A 381 32.74 -3.58 -11.18
N SER A 382 33.31 -3.52 -12.37
CA SER A 382 33.91 -4.67 -13.07
C SER A 382 35.41 -4.50 -13.32
N GLY A 383 36.08 -3.60 -12.60
CA GLY A 383 37.53 -3.36 -12.75
C GLY A 383 38.41 -4.35 -11.98
N GLY A 384 37.81 -5.15 -11.08
CA GLY A 384 38.47 -6.21 -10.33
C GLY A 384 38.35 -7.59 -11.00
N PRO A 385 38.85 -8.66 -10.34
CA PRO A 385 38.73 -10.03 -10.83
C PRO A 385 37.28 -10.50 -10.98
N GLU A 386 36.40 -9.98 -10.13
CA GLU A 386 34.96 -10.26 -10.13
C GLU A 386 34.18 -8.95 -10.23
N THR A 387 32.99 -9.01 -10.83
CA THR A 387 32.06 -7.88 -10.81
C THR A 387 31.33 -7.84 -9.49
N VAL A 388 31.27 -6.68 -8.88
CA VAL A 388 30.49 -6.41 -7.66
C VAL A 388 29.42 -5.38 -7.94
N TRP A 389 28.27 -5.55 -7.28
CA TRP A 389 27.14 -4.63 -7.33
C TRP A 389 26.91 -4.04 -5.96
N GLY A 390 26.67 -2.73 -5.87
CA GLY A 390 26.32 -2.03 -4.64
C GLY A 390 25.09 -1.15 -4.84
N ILE A 391 24.46 -0.72 -3.75
CA ILE A 391 23.39 0.29 -3.82
C ILE A 391 24.01 1.61 -4.25
N GLY A 392 23.40 2.26 -5.24
CA GLY A 392 23.88 3.56 -5.71
C GLY A 392 23.73 4.65 -4.64
N ASN A 393 24.56 5.68 -4.71
CA ASN A 393 24.48 6.82 -3.78
C ASN A 393 23.06 7.40 -3.76
N GLU A 394 22.56 7.64 -2.55
CA GLU A 394 21.20 8.14 -2.29
C GLU A 394 20.05 7.23 -2.80
N GLN A 395 20.33 5.96 -3.17
CA GLN A 395 19.31 5.02 -3.67
C GLN A 395 18.75 4.09 -2.59
N HIS A 396 19.19 4.15 -1.33
CA HIS A 396 18.69 3.28 -0.24
C HIS A 396 17.16 3.37 -0.07
N LEU A 397 16.59 4.58 -0.08
CA LEU A 397 15.13 4.77 -0.03
C LEU A 397 14.42 4.08 -1.21
N ILE A 398 15.04 4.05 -2.38
CA ILE A 398 14.48 3.45 -3.59
C ILE A 398 14.58 1.92 -3.53
N ALA A 399 15.73 1.38 -3.13
CA ALA A 399 15.87 -0.04 -2.85
C ALA A 399 14.86 -0.50 -1.79
N ALA A 400 14.64 0.30 -0.75
CA ALA A 400 13.63 0.04 0.26
C ALA A 400 12.21 0.08 -0.28
N VAL A 401 11.88 0.93 -1.26
CA VAL A 401 10.58 0.88 -1.95
C VAL A 401 10.36 -0.47 -2.64
N TYR A 402 11.38 -0.99 -3.32
CA TYR A 402 11.29 -2.31 -3.96
C TYR A 402 11.20 -3.45 -2.93
N ARG A 403 12.06 -3.45 -1.90
CA ARG A 403 11.95 -4.37 -0.75
C ARG A 403 10.55 -4.35 -0.14
N ASN A 404 10.02 -3.15 0.09
CA ASN A 404 8.73 -2.97 0.74
C ASN A 404 7.54 -3.43 -0.10
N SER A 405 7.73 -3.72 -1.39
CA SER A 405 6.70 -4.40 -2.20
C SER A 405 6.46 -5.85 -1.77
N ALA A 406 7.40 -6.47 -1.05
CA ALA A 406 7.29 -7.82 -0.48
C ALA A 406 7.03 -7.82 1.04
N ILE A 407 6.97 -6.65 1.69
CA ILE A 407 6.98 -6.57 3.17
C ILE A 407 5.78 -7.25 3.83
N HIS A 408 4.65 -7.32 3.12
CA HIS A 408 3.42 -7.97 3.62
C HIS A 408 3.61 -9.47 3.89
N VAL A 409 4.58 -10.12 3.23
CA VAL A 409 4.92 -11.54 3.44
C VAL A 409 5.96 -11.71 4.56
N LEU A 410 6.72 -10.66 4.86
CA LEU A 410 7.89 -10.71 5.74
C LEU A 410 7.61 -10.19 7.14
N VAL A 411 6.56 -9.37 7.31
CA VAL A 411 6.27 -8.69 8.58
C VAL A 411 5.92 -9.65 9.71
N VAL A 412 5.13 -10.70 9.43
CA VAL A 412 4.74 -11.68 10.47
C VAL A 412 5.96 -12.50 10.90
N ARG A 413 6.78 -12.95 9.95
CA ARG A 413 8.08 -13.59 10.22
C ARG A 413 8.98 -12.73 11.09
N ALA A 414 9.13 -11.45 10.77
CA ALA A 414 9.94 -10.52 11.55
C ALA A 414 9.38 -10.29 12.99
N ILE A 415 8.06 -10.28 13.16
CA ILE A 415 7.43 -10.23 14.48
C ILE A 415 7.67 -11.54 15.24
N ALA A 416 7.57 -12.69 14.56
CA ALA A 416 7.83 -14.00 15.12
C ALA A 416 9.26 -14.10 15.65
N GLU A 417 10.26 -13.62 14.91
CA GLU A 417 11.65 -13.61 15.35
C GLU A 417 11.86 -12.87 16.69
N LEU A 418 11.26 -11.68 16.84
CA LEU A 418 11.34 -10.92 18.09
C LEU A 418 10.51 -11.55 19.22
N ALA A 419 9.40 -12.21 18.90
CA ALA A 419 8.63 -12.98 19.86
C ALA A 419 9.39 -14.19 20.39
N VAL A 420 10.12 -14.91 19.51
CA VAL A 420 11.03 -16.00 19.90
C VAL A 420 12.19 -15.46 20.73
N LEU A 421 12.78 -14.33 20.34
CA LEU A 421 13.86 -13.69 21.12
C LEU A 421 13.40 -13.35 22.55
N ALA A 422 12.16 -12.86 22.71
CA ALA A 422 11.61 -12.58 24.03
C ALA A 422 11.51 -13.83 24.92
N LEU A 423 11.28 -15.02 24.35
CA LEU A 423 11.38 -16.29 25.07
C LEU A 423 12.82 -16.54 25.54
N VAL A 424 13.79 -16.34 24.65
CA VAL A 424 15.22 -16.55 24.92
C VAL A 424 15.75 -15.59 25.98
N GLN A 425 15.22 -14.37 26.09
CA GLN A 425 15.70 -13.36 27.04
C GLN A 425 15.01 -13.46 28.41
N THR A 426 13.80 -14.01 28.49
CA THR A 426 12.99 -13.99 29.71
C THR A 426 13.03 -15.34 30.46
N PRO A 427 13.56 -15.41 31.70
CA PRO A 427 13.52 -16.64 32.50
C PRO A 427 12.09 -17.07 32.84
N GLY A 428 11.80 -18.38 32.73
CA GLY A 428 10.46 -18.93 33.01
C GLY A 428 9.41 -18.56 31.95
N SER A 429 9.84 -18.09 30.79
CA SER A 429 8.97 -17.78 29.65
C SER A 429 8.29 -19.02 29.08
N ASN A 430 7.19 -18.78 28.38
CA ASN A 430 6.43 -19.81 27.68
C ASN A 430 5.73 -19.19 26.45
N ASN A 431 4.95 -19.98 25.71
CA ASN A 431 4.19 -19.55 24.54
C ASN A 431 3.41 -18.23 24.74
N LYS A 432 2.90 -17.97 25.96
CA LYS A 432 2.19 -16.74 26.30
C LYS A 432 3.10 -15.51 26.20
N THR A 433 4.37 -15.60 26.63
CA THR A 433 5.34 -14.51 26.52
C THR A 433 5.61 -14.13 25.07
N ALA A 434 5.81 -15.12 24.18
CA ALA A 434 5.97 -14.88 22.75
C ALA A 434 4.72 -14.23 22.15
N TRP A 435 3.54 -14.74 22.51
CA TRP A 435 2.27 -14.20 22.04
C TRP A 435 2.02 -12.76 22.51
N GLU A 436 2.27 -12.46 23.78
CA GLU A 436 2.18 -11.10 24.32
C GLU A 436 3.13 -10.15 23.60
N LYS A 437 4.37 -10.59 23.33
CA LYS A 437 5.33 -9.78 22.57
C LYS A 437 4.86 -9.53 21.14
N ALA A 438 4.33 -10.54 20.46
CA ALA A 438 3.79 -10.40 19.12
C ALA A 438 2.60 -9.41 19.07
N LEU A 439 1.73 -9.45 20.07
CA LEU A 439 0.60 -8.50 20.19
C LEU A 439 1.07 -7.07 20.49
N GLU A 440 2.08 -6.90 21.34
CA GLU A 440 2.71 -5.60 21.60
C GLU A 440 3.25 -4.98 20.30
N LEU A 441 4.01 -5.76 19.52
CA LEU A 441 4.56 -5.33 18.23
C LEU A 441 3.46 -5.03 17.20
N ARG A 442 2.41 -5.87 17.15
CA ARG A 442 1.23 -5.65 16.32
C ARG A 442 0.56 -4.32 16.65
N GLU A 443 0.38 -4.00 17.93
CA GLU A 443 -0.22 -2.73 18.37
C GLU A 443 0.68 -1.52 18.11
N LEU A 444 2.01 -1.67 18.28
CA LEU A 444 2.98 -0.63 17.93
C LEU A 444 2.92 -0.30 16.44
N LEU A 445 2.80 -1.31 15.58
CA LEU A 445 2.91 -1.18 14.13
C LEU A 445 1.57 -1.07 13.39
N LYS A 446 0.44 -0.97 14.11
CA LYS A 446 -0.91 -0.97 13.51
C LYS A 446 -1.20 0.18 12.55
N PHE A 447 -0.44 1.28 12.63
CA PHE A 447 -0.55 2.39 11.70
C PHE A 447 0.38 2.23 10.48
N GLU A 448 1.30 1.25 10.51
CA GLU A 448 2.15 0.87 9.38
C GLU A 448 1.57 -0.24 8.53
N PHE A 449 1.11 -1.31 9.17
CA PHE A 449 0.74 -2.55 8.49
C PHE A 449 -0.72 -2.92 8.74
N PHE A 450 -1.28 -3.66 7.77
CA PHE A 450 -2.60 -4.26 7.90
C PHE A 450 -2.41 -5.68 8.38
N PHE A 451 -2.74 -5.92 9.64
CA PHE A 451 -2.77 -7.25 10.20
C PHE A 451 -4.15 -7.85 10.06
N ALA A 452 -4.19 -9.17 9.92
CA ALA A 452 -5.43 -9.92 9.97
C ALA A 452 -6.17 -9.73 11.31
N GLY A 453 -7.40 -10.26 11.37
CA GLY A 453 -8.13 -10.41 12.62
C GLY A 453 -7.31 -11.20 13.65
N ARG A 454 -7.62 -11.04 14.95
CA ARG A 454 -6.78 -11.59 16.02
C ARG A 454 -6.54 -13.11 15.91
N GLU A 455 -7.56 -13.87 15.49
CA GLU A 455 -7.47 -15.33 15.32
C GLU A 455 -6.61 -15.71 14.12
N GLU A 456 -6.87 -15.13 12.94
CA GLU A 456 -6.08 -15.38 11.73
C GLU A 456 -4.63 -14.92 11.91
N PHE A 457 -4.38 -13.80 12.59
CA PHE A 457 -3.03 -13.36 12.92
C PHE A 457 -2.31 -14.35 13.85
N ALA A 458 -3.04 -14.99 14.78
CA ALA A 458 -2.45 -16.04 15.60
C ALA A 458 -2.07 -17.24 14.74
N ASP A 459 -2.93 -17.67 13.82
CA ASP A 459 -2.61 -18.75 12.87
C ASP A 459 -1.38 -18.44 12.02
N GLU A 460 -1.32 -17.23 11.45
CA GLU A 460 -0.18 -16.76 10.67
C GLU A 460 1.12 -16.79 11.50
N LEU A 461 1.07 -16.34 12.76
CA LEU A 461 2.22 -16.33 13.67
C LEU A 461 2.68 -17.74 14.04
N TRP A 462 1.75 -18.64 14.38
CA TRP A 462 2.07 -20.04 14.69
C TRP A 462 2.61 -20.79 13.49
N GLN A 463 2.17 -20.45 12.27
CA GLN A 463 2.77 -20.96 11.04
C GLN A 463 4.22 -20.50 10.91
N GLU A 464 4.55 -19.26 11.27
CA GLU A 464 5.96 -18.82 11.27
C GLU A 464 6.80 -19.58 12.28
N PHE A 465 6.30 -19.81 13.49
CA PHE A 465 7.02 -20.60 14.48
C PHE A 465 7.25 -22.03 14.01
N ALA A 466 6.28 -22.64 13.32
CA ALA A 466 6.45 -23.96 12.71
C ALA A 466 7.56 -23.95 11.64
N ILE A 467 7.58 -22.96 10.74
CA ILE A 467 8.62 -22.81 9.72
C ILE A 467 10.00 -22.57 10.36
N MET A 468 10.06 -21.75 11.41
CA MET A 468 11.30 -21.42 12.12
C MET A 468 11.88 -22.62 12.88
N THR A 469 11.04 -23.36 13.60
CA THR A 469 11.48 -24.44 14.50
C THR A 469 11.52 -25.81 13.84
N GLY A 470 10.93 -25.96 12.65
CA GLY A 470 10.73 -27.24 11.98
C GLY A 470 9.73 -28.17 12.70
N LYS A 471 9.06 -27.67 13.74
CA LYS A 471 8.02 -28.42 14.47
C LYS A 471 6.66 -28.22 13.80
N GLY A 472 5.76 -29.18 13.98
CA GLY A 472 4.40 -29.10 13.46
C GLY A 472 3.63 -27.88 13.98
N HIS A 473 2.55 -27.53 13.27
CA HIS A 473 1.64 -26.44 13.63
C HIS A 473 0.74 -26.85 14.81
N ASP A 474 1.31 -26.95 16.01
CA ASP A 474 0.57 -27.18 17.25
C ASP A 474 0.70 -25.93 18.14
N ARG A 475 -0.44 -25.27 18.39
CA ARG A 475 -0.55 -24.05 19.21
C ARG A 475 -0.21 -24.30 20.68
N ASP A 476 -0.46 -25.53 21.14
CA ASP A 476 -0.31 -25.93 22.54
C ASP A 476 1.04 -26.60 22.78
N ALA A 477 1.81 -26.91 21.74
CA ALA A 477 3.15 -27.45 21.87
C ALA A 477 4.07 -26.40 22.53
N PRO A 478 4.71 -26.75 23.67
CA PRO A 478 5.58 -25.80 24.36
C PRO A 478 6.81 -25.45 23.50
N LEU A 479 7.03 -24.15 23.31
CA LEU A 479 8.30 -23.60 22.85
C LEU A 479 9.23 -23.47 24.06
N ASP A 480 10.16 -24.41 24.19
CA ASP A 480 11.23 -24.33 25.18
C ASP A 480 12.23 -23.23 24.81
N ARG A 481 12.84 -22.62 25.84
CA ARG A 481 13.84 -21.57 25.70
C ARG A 481 15.08 -22.06 24.95
N GLU A 482 15.52 -23.30 25.20
CA GLU A 482 16.67 -23.88 24.51
C GLU A 482 16.36 -24.11 23.02
N ASP A 483 15.16 -24.58 22.70
CA ASP A 483 14.70 -24.74 21.32
C ASP A 483 14.60 -23.41 20.58
N ALA A 484 14.04 -22.39 21.24
CA ALA A 484 13.97 -21.02 20.73
C ALA A 484 15.38 -20.47 20.44
N ALA A 485 16.33 -20.66 21.36
CA ALA A 485 17.71 -20.22 21.18
C ALA A 485 18.39 -20.96 20.02
N ARG A 486 18.26 -22.28 19.93
CA ARG A 486 18.81 -23.09 18.83
C ARG A 486 18.23 -22.67 17.49
N CYS A 487 16.93 -22.40 17.45
CA CYS A 487 16.24 -21.93 16.25
C CYS A 487 16.80 -20.59 15.75
N LEU A 488 17.00 -19.61 16.63
CA LEU A 488 17.53 -18.31 16.22
C LEU A 488 19.00 -18.39 15.76
N HIS A 489 19.85 -19.14 16.48
CA HIS A 489 21.26 -19.32 16.09
C HIS A 489 21.43 -20.11 14.78
N GLY A 490 20.53 -21.06 14.51
CA GLY A 490 20.55 -21.85 13.28
C GLY A 490 19.80 -21.23 12.11
N SER A 491 19.15 -20.07 12.31
CA SER A 491 18.34 -19.44 11.26
C SER A 491 19.24 -18.77 10.23
N ASP A 492 19.11 -19.18 8.98
CA ASP A 492 19.77 -18.57 7.83
C ASP A 492 19.02 -17.34 7.30
N LEU A 493 17.86 -17.02 7.89
CA LEU A 493 17.03 -15.87 7.54
C LEU A 493 16.49 -15.19 8.80
N LEU A 494 17.01 -13.99 9.08
CA LEU A 494 16.51 -13.07 10.10
C LEU A 494 16.11 -11.75 9.45
N LEU A 495 14.82 -11.41 9.55
CA LEU A 495 14.19 -10.32 8.83
C LEU A 495 13.88 -9.10 9.68
N ALA A 496 13.87 -9.19 11.01
CA ALA A 496 13.47 -8.07 11.87
C ALA A 496 14.31 -6.80 11.64
N GLN A 497 15.61 -6.95 11.39
CA GLN A 497 16.49 -5.83 11.05
C GLN A 497 16.14 -5.21 9.68
N LEU A 498 15.73 -6.00 8.70
CA LEU A 498 15.43 -5.49 7.35
C LEU A 498 13.99 -4.97 7.22
N VAL A 499 13.07 -5.50 8.01
CA VAL A 499 11.63 -5.28 7.88
C VAL A 499 11.12 -4.31 8.93
N LEU A 500 11.55 -4.42 10.18
CA LEU A 500 11.00 -3.64 11.30
C LEU A 500 11.89 -2.44 11.65
N ARG A 501 13.21 -2.59 11.60
CA ARG A 501 14.16 -1.53 12.01
C ARG A 501 13.86 -0.17 11.38
N PRO A 502 13.59 -0.02 10.06
CA PRO A 502 13.34 1.29 9.48
C PRO A 502 12.12 2.01 10.06
N PHE A 503 11.08 1.26 10.45
CA PHE A 503 9.87 1.83 11.04
C PHE A 503 10.08 2.19 12.52
N VAL A 504 10.77 1.31 13.26
CA VAL A 504 11.12 1.55 14.67
C VAL A 504 12.03 2.78 14.79
N ASP A 505 13.05 2.87 13.92
CA ASP A 505 13.93 4.04 13.81
C ASP A 505 13.14 5.32 13.52
N ALA A 506 12.19 5.25 12.58
CA ALA A 506 11.37 6.41 12.25
C ALA A 506 10.52 6.87 13.44
N TYR A 507 9.99 5.92 14.20
CA TYR A 507 9.20 6.18 15.40
C TYR A 507 10.07 6.78 16.49
N ARG A 508 11.31 6.30 16.61
CA ARG A 508 12.29 6.77 17.58
C ARG A 508 12.71 8.22 17.34
N VAL A 509 12.87 8.63 16.08
CA VAL A 509 13.12 10.04 15.70
C VAL A 509 11.96 10.94 16.11
N VAL A 510 10.72 10.53 15.85
CA VAL A 510 9.52 11.30 16.23
C VAL A 510 9.35 11.35 17.75
N ALA A 511 9.62 10.23 18.45
CA ALA A 511 9.58 10.17 19.90
C ALA A 511 10.60 11.13 20.53
N GLU A 512 11.81 11.25 19.97
CA GLU A 512 12.82 12.20 20.42
C GLU A 512 12.31 13.65 20.30
N GLU A 513 11.80 14.03 19.14
CA GLU A 513 11.26 15.37 18.91
C GLU A 513 10.08 15.68 19.84
N LEU A 514 9.26 14.68 20.20
CA LEU A 514 8.21 14.87 21.19
C LEU A 514 8.75 15.18 22.59
N VAL A 515 9.86 14.56 22.99
CA VAL A 515 10.50 14.81 24.30
C VAL A 515 11.11 16.21 24.37
N THR A 516 11.64 16.74 23.26
CA THR A 516 12.23 18.10 23.23
C THR A 516 11.18 19.22 23.29
N LEU A 517 9.91 18.92 23.02
CA LEU A 517 8.82 19.88 23.15
C LEU A 517 8.49 20.17 24.62
N ALA A 518 8.47 21.46 24.98
CA ALA A 518 7.96 21.92 26.27
C ALA A 518 6.54 21.35 26.53
N PRO A 519 6.30 20.71 27.69
CA PRO A 519 4.98 20.18 28.02
C PRO A 519 3.91 21.28 28.06
N GLY A 520 2.69 20.97 27.62
CA GLY A 520 1.54 21.88 27.71
C GLY A 520 1.36 22.87 26.54
N ARG A 521 2.13 22.74 25.46
CA ARG A 521 1.85 23.45 24.19
C ARG A 521 1.12 22.54 23.21
N GLU A 522 0.19 23.13 22.46
CA GLU A 522 -0.40 22.50 21.28
C GLU A 522 0.73 22.14 20.29
N VAL A 523 0.73 20.88 19.84
CA VAL A 523 1.78 20.37 18.95
C VAL A 523 1.45 20.75 17.51
N ASP A 524 2.23 21.64 16.91
CA ASP A 524 2.20 21.84 15.46
C ASP A 524 2.83 20.63 14.76
N GLU A 525 1.97 19.70 14.34
CA GLU A 525 2.36 18.45 13.66
C GLU A 525 3.19 18.73 12.40
N ARG A 526 2.91 19.80 11.65
CA ARG A 526 3.67 20.10 10.42
C ARG A 526 5.08 20.55 10.74
N LEU A 527 5.23 21.40 11.78
CA LEU A 527 6.53 21.84 12.24
C LEU A 527 7.34 20.67 12.80
N LEU A 528 6.72 19.84 13.64
CA LEU A 528 7.36 18.66 14.23
C LEU A 528 7.86 17.71 13.16
N LEU A 529 7.03 17.33 12.18
CA LEU A 529 7.44 16.43 11.10
C LEU A 529 8.62 17.00 10.28
N LYS A 530 8.65 18.33 10.09
CA LYS A 530 9.77 18.99 9.42
C LYS A 530 11.05 18.97 10.27
N GLN A 531 10.94 19.08 11.60
CA GLN A 531 12.06 18.94 12.52
C GLN A 531 12.56 17.48 12.55
N SER A 532 11.66 16.51 12.62
CA SER A 532 11.98 15.08 12.54
C SER A 532 12.73 14.70 11.26
N LEU A 533 12.42 15.31 10.11
CA LEU A 533 13.20 15.12 8.87
C LEU A 533 14.65 15.59 8.99
N ARG A 534 14.89 16.70 9.69
CA ARG A 534 16.26 17.20 9.92
C ARG A 534 17.01 16.33 10.92
N LEU A 535 16.35 15.97 12.03
CA LEU A 535 16.94 15.10 13.04
C LEU A 535 17.23 13.71 12.48
N GLY A 536 16.27 13.12 11.76
CA GLY A 536 16.43 11.83 11.10
C GLY A 536 17.59 11.83 10.12
N GLN A 537 17.73 12.89 9.29
CA GLN A 537 18.87 13.03 8.40
C GLN A 537 20.21 13.09 9.16
N GLN A 538 20.26 13.84 10.27
CA GLN A 538 21.44 13.88 11.13
C GLN A 538 21.76 12.49 11.70
N TRP A 539 20.77 11.80 12.25
CA TRP A 539 20.95 10.47 12.85
C TRP A 539 21.34 9.41 11.83
N ALA A 540 20.84 9.51 10.59
CA ALA A 540 21.25 8.63 9.50
C ALA A 540 22.73 8.84 9.13
N LEU A 541 23.18 10.10 9.03
CA LEU A 541 24.59 10.43 8.80
C LEU A 541 25.51 10.00 9.96
N GLN A 542 24.95 9.83 11.16
CA GLN A 542 25.66 9.31 12.33
C GLN A 542 25.53 7.79 12.49
N HIS A 543 24.90 7.10 11.53
CA HIS A 543 24.60 5.66 11.58
C HIS A 543 23.81 5.23 12.84
N ARG A 544 23.04 6.15 13.46
CA ARG A 544 22.15 5.86 14.59
C ARG A 544 20.82 5.26 14.14
N VAL A 545 20.39 5.64 12.95
CA VAL A 545 19.20 5.10 12.28
C VAL A 545 19.55 4.75 10.83
N THR A 546 18.76 3.85 10.26
CA THR A 546 18.85 3.51 8.83
C THR A 546 18.47 4.71 7.96
N GLU A 547 19.13 4.89 6.79
CA GLU A 547 18.76 5.95 5.84
C GLU A 547 17.29 5.86 5.40
N GLU A 548 16.76 4.63 5.38
CA GLU A 548 15.42 4.32 4.90
C GLU A 548 14.32 4.76 5.87
N SER A 549 14.67 4.93 7.15
CA SER A 549 13.77 5.42 8.20
C SER A 549 13.44 6.91 8.05
N VAL A 550 14.26 7.67 7.30
CA VAL A 550 14.11 9.12 7.12
C VAL A 550 13.05 9.39 6.05
N SER A 551 11.79 9.17 6.42
CA SER A 551 10.62 9.30 5.55
C SER A 551 9.49 10.05 6.23
N GLY A 552 9.03 11.14 5.61
CA GLY A 552 7.89 11.92 6.09
C GLY A 552 6.59 11.11 6.14
N GLU A 553 6.47 10.04 5.33
CA GLU A 553 5.33 9.12 5.45
C GLU A 553 5.41 8.27 6.72
N MET A 554 6.58 7.72 7.05
CA MET A 554 6.78 6.94 8.27
C MET A 554 6.70 7.82 9.54
N PHE A 555 7.16 9.07 9.47
CA PHE A 555 6.97 10.02 10.58
C PHE A 555 5.51 10.40 10.77
N SER A 556 4.73 10.56 9.70
CA SER A 556 3.30 10.85 9.81
C SER A 556 2.53 9.69 10.45
N THR A 557 2.90 8.44 10.18
CA THR A 557 2.32 7.27 10.85
C THR A 557 2.79 7.13 12.30
N ALA A 558 4.06 7.45 12.61
CA ALA A 558 4.54 7.57 13.99
C ALA A 558 3.71 8.60 14.78
N MET A 559 3.40 9.75 14.18
CA MET A 559 2.54 10.77 14.79
C MET A 559 1.10 10.29 15.03
N LYS A 560 0.55 9.42 14.17
CA LYS A 560 -0.75 8.79 14.43
C LYS A 560 -0.70 7.87 15.64
N LEU A 561 0.36 7.07 15.79
CA LEU A 561 0.57 6.25 16.97
C LEU A 561 0.71 7.13 18.22
N ALA A 562 1.53 8.18 18.15
CA ALA A 562 1.73 9.11 19.25
C ALA A 562 0.41 9.74 19.71
N ARG A 563 -0.44 10.18 18.77
CA ARG A 563 -1.80 10.68 19.07
C ARG A 563 -2.68 9.60 19.67
N HIS A 564 -2.68 8.40 19.11
CA HIS A 564 -3.47 7.29 19.66
C HIS A 564 -3.07 6.97 21.11
N ARG A 565 -1.80 7.13 21.47
CA ARG A 565 -1.27 6.91 22.83
C ARG A 565 -1.36 8.17 23.72
N GLY A 566 -1.96 9.26 23.23
CA GLY A 566 -2.11 10.52 23.96
C GLY A 566 -0.79 11.24 24.26
N LEU A 567 0.23 11.09 23.41
CA LEU A 567 1.55 11.73 23.58
C LEU A 567 1.58 13.20 23.11
N VAL A 568 0.47 13.70 22.57
CA VAL A 568 0.31 15.07 22.06
C VAL A 568 -0.90 15.78 22.66
N ASP A 569 -1.58 15.15 23.63
CA ASP A 569 -2.83 15.65 24.17
C ASP A 569 -2.54 16.80 25.15
N ALA A 570 -3.12 17.97 24.86
CA ALA A 570 -2.92 19.18 25.66
C ALA A 570 -3.62 19.13 27.03
N ASP A 571 -4.59 18.23 27.19
CA ASP A 571 -5.39 18.09 28.41
C ASP A 571 -4.70 17.27 29.52
N ILE A 572 -3.56 16.63 29.20
CA ILE A 572 -2.78 15.84 30.14
C ILE A 572 -1.80 16.74 30.89
N ALA A 573 -1.62 16.50 32.19
CA ALA A 573 -0.66 17.24 33.01
C ALA A 573 0.75 17.18 32.41
N ALA A 574 1.45 18.32 32.42
CA ALA A 574 2.77 18.49 31.82
C ALA A 574 3.80 17.41 32.23
N THR A 575 3.84 17.06 33.52
CA THR A 575 4.74 16.04 34.07
C THR A 575 4.38 14.65 33.58
N GLU A 576 3.11 14.30 33.60
CA GLU A 576 2.61 13.01 33.10
C GLU A 576 2.87 12.85 31.60
N LEU A 577 2.66 13.92 30.82
CA LEU A 577 2.94 13.92 29.39
C LEU A 577 4.44 13.70 29.10
N ALA A 578 5.32 14.34 29.87
CA ALA A 578 6.76 14.13 29.77
C ALA A 578 7.16 12.68 30.10
N GLU A 579 6.61 12.10 31.17
CA GLU A 579 6.84 10.69 31.54
C GLU A 579 6.32 9.72 30.47
N ARG A 580 5.14 9.97 29.89
CA ARG A 580 4.59 9.15 28.79
C ARG A 580 5.49 9.19 27.55
N ARG A 581 6.02 10.37 27.20
CA ARG A 581 6.97 10.53 26.08
C ARG A 581 8.30 9.85 26.35
N GLY A 582 8.83 9.96 27.57
CA GLY A 582 10.05 9.27 27.99
C GLY A 582 9.92 7.75 27.92
N ARG A 583 8.82 7.19 28.45
CA ARG A 583 8.54 5.74 28.35
C ARG A 583 8.43 5.26 26.91
N PHE A 584 7.87 6.07 26.02
CA PHE A 584 7.79 5.72 24.60
C PHE A 584 9.18 5.66 23.94
N VAL A 585 10.09 6.58 24.31
CA VAL A 585 11.49 6.51 23.89
C VAL A 585 12.16 5.22 24.40
N GLU A 586 11.99 4.90 25.69
CA GLU A 586 12.58 3.70 26.30
C GLU A 586 12.09 2.40 25.66
N GLU A 587 10.79 2.30 25.35
CA GLU A 587 10.18 1.17 24.63
C GLU A 587 10.83 0.96 23.25
N LEU A 588 11.03 2.05 22.50
CA LEU A 588 11.64 2.01 21.17
C LEU A 588 13.14 1.70 21.24
N ASP A 589 13.86 2.24 22.22
CA ASP A 589 15.27 1.91 22.45
C ASP A 589 15.47 0.44 22.87
N ALA A 590 14.55 -0.11 23.67
CA ALA A 590 14.55 -1.53 24.01
C ALA A 590 14.28 -2.41 22.78
N LEU A 591 13.37 -1.98 21.90
CA LEU A 591 13.07 -2.70 20.66
C LEU A 591 14.24 -2.64 19.67
N GLN A 592 14.89 -1.48 19.49
CA GLN A 592 16.09 -1.36 18.66
C GLN A 592 17.21 -2.28 19.15
N ARG A 593 17.45 -2.34 20.47
CA ARG A 593 18.41 -3.27 21.06
C ARG A 593 18.05 -4.72 20.80
N SER A 594 16.78 -5.10 20.97
CA SER A 594 16.31 -6.46 20.69
C SER A 594 16.56 -6.86 19.23
N ILE A 595 16.34 -5.94 18.29
CA ILE A 595 16.62 -6.18 16.86
C ILE A 595 18.14 -6.37 16.64
N ILE A 596 18.99 -5.58 17.29
CA ILE A 596 20.46 -5.72 17.19
C ILE A 596 20.92 -7.05 17.78
N ASP A 597 20.42 -7.41 18.97
CA ASP A 597 20.74 -8.67 19.65
C ASP A 597 20.35 -9.88 18.79
N LEU A 598 19.20 -9.81 18.10
CA LEU A 598 18.76 -10.84 17.17
C LEU A 598 19.79 -11.08 16.04
N VAL A 599 20.28 -10.00 15.42
CA VAL A 599 21.30 -10.08 14.36
C VAL A 599 22.59 -10.70 14.89
N ALA A 600 23.00 -10.32 16.11
CA ALA A 600 24.19 -10.87 16.75
C ALA A 600 24.08 -12.39 17.03
N MET A 601 22.88 -12.90 17.31
CA MET A 601 22.65 -14.34 17.50
C MET A 601 22.73 -15.13 16.19
N GLY A 602 22.28 -14.56 15.07
CA GLY A 602 22.32 -15.24 13.76
C GLY A 602 23.70 -15.22 13.08
N ASN A 603 24.46 -14.14 13.25
CA ASN A 603 25.78 -13.97 12.63
C ASN A 603 26.87 -13.68 13.68
N PRO A 604 27.36 -14.67 14.44
CA PRO A 604 28.39 -14.46 15.46
C PRO A 604 29.75 -13.96 14.91
N HIS A 605 29.96 -13.97 13.59
CA HIS A 605 31.23 -13.61 12.95
C HIS A 605 31.31 -12.17 12.39
N ASP A 606 30.20 -11.44 12.23
CA ASP A 606 30.21 -10.10 11.58
C ASP A 606 30.50 -8.92 12.53
N LEU A 607 30.46 -9.12 13.85
CA LEU A 607 30.70 -8.06 14.84
C LEU A 607 32.16 -7.63 14.99
N ALA A 608 33.11 -8.33 14.36
CA ALA A 608 34.52 -7.94 14.40
C ALA A 608 34.84 -6.73 13.49
N GLY A 609 33.92 -6.31 12.61
CA GLY A 609 34.14 -5.23 11.64
C GLY A 609 33.50 -3.88 11.98
N SER A 610 32.58 -3.81 12.96
CA SER A 610 31.82 -2.58 13.29
C SER A 610 32.24 -1.90 14.60
N ALA A 611 33.36 -2.33 15.20
CA ALA A 611 33.92 -1.77 16.43
C ALA A 611 35.28 -1.07 16.22
N SER A 612 35.53 -0.52 15.03
CA SER A 612 36.68 0.37 14.74
C SER A 612 36.24 1.72 14.21
#